data_AF-A0A8B8E6L1-F1
#
_entry.id   AF-A0A8B8E6L1-F1
#
_cell.length_a   1.000
_cell.length_b   1.000
_cell.length_c   1.000
_cell.angle_alpha   90.00
_cell.angle_beta   90.00
_cell.angle_gamma   90.00
#
_symmetry.space_group_name_H-M   'P 1'
#
loop_
_entity.id
_entity.type
_entity.pdbx_description
1 polymer ?
#
loop_
_entity_poly.entity_id
_entity_poly.type
_entity_poly.pdbx_seq_one_letter_code
_entity_poly.pdbx_strand_id
1 'polypeptide(L)'
;MEADRLLESLGPFGLFQVLFFLCVSFIYMRGAWPVMSILFLGGDPGHYCKIPVNASLTDVIPTDASGEYEKCVMRAPSSNQTQPCSQGWVYGQEFQSTILTEWDLVCDDKFLVDLSSTIYMVGNAVGALCLTPISDKIGRKWVILSFLWIQGVIGIVTAFSDNYIMFTVLRFFIGALNMPIALTTYVMVTEMFPASSRSFPSVGINCSWGVGLVVLAVLGYFIRDWRTLQLVISVPNFLTIIYAWFLPESIQWLVANKKYNQAKTVAKFAAKMNRKQIPAELLAFPPREALETSEAGQSKEGLLKVKDTQKYTVLDLFKTSKLRRYTLIMFYLWTADSVCYFGILFATPQLHGNQFLNLGISGIVEIPALIICMFIINWIGRRRPLIFFLLLSGVMNIITIFIPSQTDSGVDLIWLQITAAMIGKFGITGAYSLSYLYSSEIFPTVVRNHAVGLSSFFENLGGISAPLIVYATSGSVTYIPLVLFGVIMVVGGILAIFLPETHKKPLPETIDNVERTINNAGTQTEVTHL
;
A
#
# COMPACT_ATOMS: atom_id res chain seq x y z
N MET A 1 -24.69 8.37 14.58
CA MET A 1 -24.63 9.51 15.51
C MET A 1 -24.41 9.05 16.95
N GLU A 2 -25.08 7.99 17.42
CA GLU A 2 -24.92 7.47 18.79
C GLU A 2 -23.53 6.89 19.11
N ALA A 3 -22.96 6.08 18.22
CA ALA A 3 -21.64 5.48 18.43
C ALA A 3 -20.50 6.53 18.51
N ASP A 4 -20.62 7.62 17.74
CA ASP A 4 -19.59 8.66 17.69
C ASP A 4 -19.60 9.52 18.97
N ARG A 5 -20.78 9.87 19.49
CA ARG A 5 -20.93 10.52 20.81
C ARG A 5 -20.39 9.65 21.94
N LEU A 6 -20.59 8.32 21.86
CA LEU A 6 -20.01 7.38 22.81
C LEU A 6 -18.48 7.41 22.75
N LEU A 7 -17.89 7.40 21.56
CA LEU A 7 -16.43 7.52 21.37
C LEU A 7 -15.90 8.87 21.88
N GLU A 8 -16.59 9.97 21.63
CA GLU A 8 -16.22 11.29 22.14
C GLU A 8 -16.17 11.32 23.67
N SER A 9 -17.12 10.66 24.34
CA SER A 9 -17.14 10.55 25.81
C SER A 9 -15.91 9.81 26.37
N LEU A 10 -15.34 8.87 25.62
CA LEU A 10 -14.12 8.15 25.98
C LEU A 10 -12.86 9.02 25.86
N GLY A 11 -12.93 10.12 25.12
CA GLY A 11 -11.80 10.99 24.76
C GLY A 11 -10.95 10.44 23.60
N PRO A 12 -10.24 11.32 22.88
CA PRO A 12 -9.53 10.94 21.66
C PRO A 12 -8.22 10.15 21.91
N PHE A 13 -7.52 10.40 23.03
CA PHE A 13 -6.17 9.87 23.27
C PHE A 13 -6.00 9.31 24.71
N GLY A 14 -6.99 8.58 25.21
CA GLY A 14 -6.87 7.87 26.48
C GLY A 14 -5.94 6.67 26.41
N LEU A 15 -5.62 6.07 27.56
CA LEU A 15 -4.73 4.89 27.66
C LEU A 15 -5.21 3.73 26.78
N PHE A 16 -6.52 3.49 26.74
CA PHE A 16 -7.13 2.48 25.88
C PHE A 16 -6.83 2.75 24.40
N GLN A 17 -7.03 3.99 23.92
CA GLN A 17 -6.80 4.36 22.53
C GLN A 17 -5.32 4.22 22.15
N VAL A 18 -4.41 4.60 23.04
CA VAL A 18 -2.96 4.45 22.81
C VAL A 18 -2.57 2.98 22.70
N LEU A 19 -2.99 2.14 23.65
CA LEU A 19 -2.67 0.71 23.62
C LEU A 19 -3.31 0.00 22.41
N PHE A 20 -4.57 0.33 22.11
CA PHE A 20 -5.27 -0.17 20.93
C PHE A 20 -4.51 0.21 19.65
N PHE A 21 -4.12 1.48 19.53
CA PHE A 21 -3.38 1.99 18.39
C PHE A 21 -2.03 1.28 18.22
N LEU A 22 -1.26 1.08 19.30
CA LEU A 22 0.00 0.34 19.25
C LEU A 22 -0.18 -1.11 18.77
N CYS A 23 -1.23 -1.80 19.24
CA CYS A 23 -1.52 -3.18 18.81
C CYS A 23 -1.83 -3.25 17.30
N VAL A 24 -2.65 -2.32 16.83
CA VAL A 24 -3.03 -2.21 15.42
C VAL A 24 -1.83 -1.76 14.56
N SER A 25 -1.00 -0.84 15.04
CA SER A 25 0.24 -0.43 14.40
C SER A 25 1.20 -1.58 14.17
N PHE A 26 1.34 -2.49 15.14
CA PHE A 26 2.16 -3.68 14.95
C PHE A 26 1.62 -4.61 13.84
N ILE A 27 0.28 -4.80 13.79
CA ILE A 27 -0.36 -5.57 12.72
C ILE A 27 -0.08 -4.95 11.35
N TYR A 28 -0.23 -3.62 11.23
CA TYR A 28 -0.04 -2.91 9.97
C TYR A 28 1.43 -2.88 9.54
N MET A 29 2.35 -2.67 10.48
CA MET A 29 3.80 -2.71 10.28
C MET A 29 4.26 -4.02 9.64
N ARG A 30 3.77 -5.15 10.17
CA ARG A 30 4.09 -6.48 9.63
C ARG A 30 3.61 -6.66 8.19
N GLY A 31 2.58 -5.93 7.77
CA GLY A 31 2.04 -6.00 6.40
C GLY A 31 3.06 -5.67 5.31
N ALA A 32 4.10 -4.89 5.62
CA ALA A 32 5.19 -4.57 4.70
C ALA A 32 6.12 -5.76 4.43
N TRP A 33 6.27 -6.66 5.39
CA TRP A 33 7.25 -7.76 5.32
C TRP A 33 6.96 -8.76 4.20
N PRO A 34 5.78 -9.42 4.13
CA PRO A 34 5.54 -10.41 3.08
C PRO A 34 5.60 -9.78 1.67
N VAL A 35 5.24 -8.50 1.55
CA VAL A 35 5.26 -7.73 0.31
C VAL A 35 6.69 -7.52 -0.19
N MET A 36 7.57 -7.02 0.68
CA MET A 36 8.92 -6.59 0.30
C MET A 36 10.00 -7.63 0.56
N SER A 37 9.67 -8.71 1.27
CA SER A 37 10.63 -9.78 1.58
C SER A 37 11.23 -10.43 0.32
N ILE A 38 10.50 -10.45 -0.80
CA ILE A 38 11.01 -11.00 -2.06
C ILE A 38 12.33 -10.38 -2.52
N LEU A 39 12.58 -9.11 -2.17
CA LEU A 39 13.84 -8.42 -2.47
C LEU A 39 15.05 -9.12 -1.84
N PHE A 40 14.86 -9.73 -0.67
CA PHE A 40 15.90 -10.47 0.04
C PHE A 40 15.81 -11.98 -0.19
N LEU A 41 14.60 -12.52 -0.33
CA LEU A 41 14.41 -13.94 -0.61
C LEU A 41 14.89 -14.32 -2.02
N GLY A 42 14.78 -13.41 -2.99
CA GLY A 42 15.22 -13.58 -4.38
C GLY A 42 16.32 -12.61 -4.80
N GLY A 43 17.10 -12.10 -3.84
CA GLY A 43 18.25 -11.26 -4.14
C GLY A 43 19.27 -11.98 -5.04
N ASP A 44 19.85 -11.25 -5.99
CA ASP A 44 20.90 -11.74 -6.88
C ASP A 44 22.27 -11.39 -6.28
N PRO A 45 23.02 -12.37 -5.72
CA PRO A 45 24.37 -12.13 -5.17
C PRO A 45 25.43 -11.89 -6.26
N GLY A 46 25.05 -11.82 -7.53
CA GLY A 46 25.96 -11.94 -8.66
C GLY A 46 26.32 -13.41 -8.91
N HIS A 47 26.48 -13.76 -10.19
CA HIS A 47 26.75 -15.13 -10.60
C HIS A 47 27.64 -15.18 -11.85
N TYR A 48 28.32 -16.32 -12.02
CA TYR A 48 29.08 -16.67 -13.21
C TYR A 48 28.98 -18.18 -13.48
N CYS A 49 29.27 -18.61 -14.72
CA CYS A 49 29.26 -20.03 -15.07
C CYS A 49 30.24 -20.82 -14.20
N LYS A 50 29.83 -22.00 -13.74
CA LYS A 50 30.76 -22.94 -13.11
C LYS A 50 31.78 -23.44 -14.13
N ILE A 51 33.06 -23.28 -13.81
CA ILE A 51 34.17 -23.65 -14.69
C ILE A 51 34.66 -25.09 -14.42
N PRO A 52 35.20 -25.79 -15.44
CA PRO A 52 35.88 -27.07 -15.24
C PRO A 52 37.09 -26.94 -14.32
N VAL A 53 37.38 -27.97 -13.53
CA VAL A 53 38.41 -27.98 -12.47
C VAL A 53 39.82 -27.60 -12.94
N ASN A 54 40.13 -27.73 -14.24
CA ASN A 54 41.44 -27.47 -14.83
C ASN A 54 41.50 -26.22 -15.73
N ALA A 55 40.46 -25.38 -15.73
CA ALA A 55 40.38 -24.22 -16.62
C ALA A 55 40.47 -22.89 -15.84
N SER A 56 41.11 -21.88 -16.43
CA SER A 56 41.16 -20.53 -15.86
C SER A 56 39.88 -19.76 -16.19
N LEU A 57 39.44 -18.90 -15.26
CA LEU A 57 38.23 -18.08 -15.41
C LEU A 57 38.28 -17.20 -16.67
N THR A 58 39.45 -16.63 -16.97
CA THR A 58 39.71 -15.75 -18.14
C THR A 58 39.57 -16.45 -19.48
N ASP A 59 39.84 -17.75 -19.49
CA ASP A 59 39.90 -18.52 -20.72
C ASP A 59 38.50 -19.01 -21.10
N VAL A 60 37.67 -19.28 -20.09
CA VAL A 60 36.35 -19.87 -20.23
C VAL A 60 35.24 -18.82 -20.28
N ILE A 61 35.32 -17.73 -19.52
CA ILE A 61 34.24 -16.74 -19.45
C ILE A 61 34.63 -15.53 -20.30
N PRO A 62 33.85 -15.17 -21.33
CA PRO A 62 34.11 -13.97 -22.11
C PRO A 62 33.87 -12.72 -21.25
N THR A 63 34.59 -11.65 -21.58
CA THR A 63 34.38 -10.33 -20.97
C THR A 63 33.57 -9.46 -21.93
N ASP A 64 32.66 -8.67 -21.38
CA ASP A 64 31.90 -7.68 -22.10
C ASP A 64 32.77 -6.48 -22.53
N ALA A 65 32.16 -5.51 -23.23
CA ALA A 65 32.84 -4.30 -23.69
C ALA A 65 33.34 -3.40 -22.55
N SER A 66 32.83 -3.59 -21.32
CA SER A 66 33.25 -2.91 -20.09
C SER A 66 34.41 -3.60 -19.38
N GLY A 67 34.78 -4.81 -19.81
CA GLY A 67 35.79 -5.64 -19.15
C GLY A 67 35.25 -6.47 -17.97
N GLU A 68 33.93 -6.50 -17.76
CA GLU A 68 33.29 -7.38 -16.79
C GLU A 68 33.00 -8.75 -17.41
N TYR A 69 33.05 -9.81 -16.61
CA TYR A 69 32.73 -11.16 -17.08
C TYR A 69 31.25 -11.27 -17.47
N GLU A 70 30.97 -11.84 -18.65
CA GLU A 70 29.60 -12.15 -19.05
C GLU A 70 29.01 -13.21 -18.13
N LYS A 71 27.81 -12.92 -17.60
CA LYS A 71 27.25 -13.70 -16.49
C LYS A 71 26.61 -15.01 -16.92
N CYS A 72 26.15 -15.11 -18.17
CA CYS A 72 25.25 -16.18 -18.64
C CYS A 72 25.83 -17.11 -19.72
N VAL A 73 27.06 -16.87 -20.18
CA VAL A 73 27.66 -17.65 -21.26
C VAL A 73 29.11 -18.00 -20.95
N MET A 74 29.55 -19.11 -21.53
CA MET A 74 30.93 -19.59 -21.48
C MET A 74 31.42 -19.91 -22.89
N ARG A 75 32.73 -19.84 -23.13
CA ARG A 75 33.37 -20.31 -24.36
C ARG A 75 33.38 -21.84 -24.38
N ALA A 76 33.06 -22.42 -25.54
CA ALA A 76 33.13 -23.86 -25.71
C ALA A 76 34.60 -24.33 -25.69
N PRO A 77 34.92 -25.51 -25.12
CA PRO A 77 36.30 -26.01 -25.08
C PRO A 77 36.89 -26.30 -26.47
N SER A 78 36.03 -26.64 -27.43
CA SER A 78 36.39 -27.10 -28.78
C SER A 78 36.23 -26.03 -29.86
N SER A 79 35.53 -24.94 -29.57
CA SER A 79 35.31 -23.83 -30.50
C SER A 79 35.31 -22.52 -29.71
N ASN A 80 35.90 -21.46 -30.25
CA ASN A 80 35.90 -20.14 -29.58
C ASN A 80 34.50 -19.46 -29.63
N GLN A 81 33.44 -20.25 -29.75
CA GLN A 81 32.04 -19.83 -29.77
C GLN A 81 31.48 -19.83 -28.35
N THR A 82 30.58 -18.89 -28.08
CA THR A 82 29.87 -18.80 -26.81
C THR A 82 28.71 -19.81 -26.77
N GLN A 83 28.55 -20.46 -25.62
CA GLN A 83 27.49 -21.40 -25.31
C GLN A 83 26.90 -21.08 -23.92
N PRO A 84 25.62 -21.44 -23.65
CA PRO A 84 25.04 -21.31 -22.32
C PRO A 84 25.79 -22.19 -21.30
N CYS A 85 25.80 -21.79 -20.04
CA CYS A 85 26.51 -22.50 -18.98
C CYS A 85 25.98 -23.93 -18.81
N SER A 86 26.85 -24.93 -18.95
CA SER A 86 26.46 -26.36 -18.94
C SER A 86 26.67 -27.07 -17.61
N GLN A 87 27.47 -26.50 -16.70
CA GLN A 87 27.85 -27.13 -15.42
C GLN A 87 27.26 -26.44 -14.18
N GLY A 88 26.24 -25.61 -14.37
CA GLY A 88 25.62 -24.80 -13.31
C GLY A 88 26.36 -23.50 -13.03
N TRP A 89 26.11 -22.93 -11.85
CA TRP A 89 26.49 -21.56 -11.50
C TRP A 89 27.33 -21.49 -10.22
N VAL A 90 28.12 -20.42 -10.11
CA VAL A 90 28.78 -20.04 -8.86
C VAL A 90 28.29 -18.65 -8.47
N TYR A 91 27.86 -18.52 -7.22
CA TYR A 91 27.22 -17.32 -6.69
C TYR A 91 28.16 -16.54 -5.76
N GLY A 92 27.95 -15.23 -5.69
CA GLY A 92 28.64 -14.35 -4.75
C GLY A 92 28.29 -14.64 -3.28
N GLN A 93 29.08 -14.09 -2.36
CA GLN A 93 28.93 -14.32 -0.91
C GLN A 93 28.00 -13.32 -0.20
N GLU A 94 27.32 -12.44 -0.95
CA GLU A 94 26.44 -11.44 -0.34
C GLU A 94 25.30 -12.07 0.45
N PHE A 95 24.74 -13.16 -0.07
CA PHE A 95 23.70 -13.98 0.55
C PHE A 95 24.23 -15.37 0.90
N GLN A 96 23.63 -16.01 1.91
CA GLN A 96 23.94 -17.43 2.21
C GLN A 96 23.14 -18.36 1.30
N SER A 97 21.85 -18.07 1.13
CA SER A 97 20.96 -18.75 0.20
C SER A 97 19.79 -17.85 -0.14
N THR A 98 19.40 -17.83 -1.41
CA THR A 98 18.19 -17.21 -1.96
C THR A 98 17.44 -18.20 -2.84
N ILE A 99 16.16 -17.96 -3.12
CA ILE A 99 15.37 -18.76 -4.06
C ILE A 99 16.00 -18.79 -5.45
N LEU A 100 16.75 -17.73 -5.80
CA LEU A 100 17.48 -17.62 -7.06
C LEU A 100 18.66 -18.59 -7.05
N THR A 101 19.44 -18.63 -5.97
CA THR A 101 20.58 -19.56 -5.87
C THR A 101 20.20 -21.02 -5.64
N GLU A 102 19.03 -21.28 -5.04
CA GLU A 102 18.60 -22.63 -4.70
C GLU A 102 17.93 -23.35 -5.87
N TRP A 103 17.22 -22.61 -6.73
CA TRP A 103 16.55 -23.15 -7.91
C TRP A 103 17.16 -22.67 -9.22
N ASP A 104 18.39 -22.15 -9.19
CA ASP A 104 19.17 -21.67 -10.35
C ASP A 104 18.38 -20.70 -11.27
N LEU A 105 17.60 -19.77 -10.68
CA LEU A 105 16.72 -18.84 -11.40
C LEU A 105 17.49 -17.63 -11.99
N VAL A 106 18.47 -17.90 -12.83
CA VAL A 106 19.33 -16.90 -13.47
C VAL A 106 19.12 -16.86 -14.97
N CYS A 107 19.64 -15.82 -15.62
CA CYS A 107 19.60 -15.66 -17.08
C CYS A 107 18.17 -15.74 -17.64
N ASP A 108 17.86 -16.72 -18.48
CA ASP A 108 16.54 -16.88 -19.10
C ASP A 108 15.43 -17.10 -18.07
N ASP A 109 15.75 -17.64 -16.90
CA ASP A 109 14.79 -17.92 -15.82
C ASP A 109 14.71 -16.81 -14.77
N LYS A 110 15.47 -15.72 -14.93
CA LYS A 110 15.49 -14.58 -13.98
C LYS A 110 14.10 -13.97 -13.78
N PHE A 111 13.28 -13.93 -14.84
CA PHE A 111 11.92 -13.39 -14.78
C PHE A 111 11.02 -14.12 -13.77
N LEU A 112 11.34 -15.36 -13.40
CA LEU A 112 10.55 -16.15 -12.45
C LEU A 112 10.56 -15.51 -11.05
N VAL A 113 11.64 -14.86 -10.64
CA VAL A 113 11.68 -14.12 -9.37
C VAL A 113 10.67 -12.98 -9.37
N ASP A 114 10.64 -12.18 -10.44
CA ASP A 114 9.70 -11.06 -10.60
C ASP A 114 8.26 -11.53 -10.80
N LEU A 115 8.05 -12.64 -11.51
CA LEU A 115 6.75 -13.28 -11.66
C LEU A 115 6.17 -13.66 -10.29
N SER A 116 7.01 -14.11 -9.34
CA SER A 116 6.55 -14.41 -7.98
C SER A 116 6.03 -13.16 -7.24
N SER A 117 6.67 -12.00 -7.45
CA SER A 117 6.23 -10.70 -6.94
C SER A 117 4.91 -10.26 -7.58
N THR A 118 4.78 -10.43 -8.90
CA THR A 118 3.54 -10.14 -9.63
C THR A 118 2.39 -11.03 -9.15
N ILE A 119 2.61 -12.32 -8.98
CA ILE A 119 1.60 -13.27 -8.48
C ILE A 119 1.18 -12.92 -7.05
N TYR A 120 2.11 -12.49 -6.20
CA TYR A 120 1.78 -11.95 -4.88
C TYR A 120 0.88 -10.71 -4.99
N MET A 121 1.15 -9.79 -5.92
CA MET A 121 0.31 -8.59 -6.17
C MET A 121 -1.07 -8.94 -6.72
N VAL A 122 -1.17 -9.97 -7.57
CA VAL A 122 -2.48 -10.50 -8.01
C VAL A 122 -3.24 -11.07 -6.82
N GLY A 123 -2.56 -11.82 -5.95
CA GLY A 123 -3.10 -12.28 -4.67
C GLY A 123 -3.68 -11.12 -3.85
N ASN A 124 -2.89 -10.07 -3.61
CA ASN A 124 -3.32 -8.85 -2.92
C ASN A 124 -4.62 -8.28 -3.49
N ALA A 125 -4.71 -8.14 -4.82
CA ALA A 125 -5.88 -7.59 -5.50
C ALA A 125 -7.13 -8.48 -5.33
N VAL A 126 -6.99 -9.79 -5.51
CA VAL A 126 -8.07 -10.77 -5.30
C VAL A 126 -8.54 -10.76 -3.85
N GLY A 127 -7.59 -10.73 -2.91
CA GLY A 127 -7.86 -10.60 -1.48
C GLY A 127 -8.68 -9.36 -1.17
N ALA A 128 -8.22 -8.19 -1.62
CA ALA A 128 -8.88 -6.91 -1.39
C ALA A 128 -10.35 -6.93 -1.86
N LEU A 129 -10.63 -7.52 -3.02
CA LEU A 129 -11.99 -7.56 -3.59
C LEU A 129 -12.88 -8.64 -2.96
N CYS A 130 -12.34 -9.84 -2.74
CA CYS A 130 -13.16 -11.01 -2.36
C CYS A 130 -13.21 -11.23 -0.84
N LEU A 131 -12.13 -10.96 -0.12
CA LEU A 131 -12.00 -11.32 1.30
C LEU A 131 -12.26 -10.14 2.25
N THR A 132 -12.02 -8.90 1.85
CA THR A 132 -12.31 -7.71 2.69
C THR A 132 -13.78 -7.60 3.12
N PRO A 133 -14.79 -7.85 2.24
CA PRO A 133 -16.21 -7.76 2.63
C PRO A 133 -16.63 -8.76 3.73
N ILE A 134 -15.82 -9.79 4.00
CA ILE A 134 -16.07 -10.73 5.08
C ILE A 134 -15.99 -10.01 6.44
N SER A 135 -15.17 -8.97 6.56
CA SER A 135 -15.04 -8.17 7.78
C SER A 135 -16.33 -7.46 8.19
N ASP A 136 -17.17 -7.07 7.22
CA ASP A 136 -18.47 -6.46 7.50
C ASP A 136 -19.47 -7.46 8.07
N LYS A 137 -19.35 -8.75 7.71
CA LYS A 137 -20.28 -9.81 8.13
C LYS A 137 -19.89 -10.45 9.47
N ILE A 138 -18.60 -10.79 9.63
CA ILE A 138 -18.11 -11.52 10.80
C ILE A 138 -17.72 -10.56 11.93
N GLY A 139 -17.18 -9.39 11.58
CA GLY A 139 -16.59 -8.42 12.50
C GLY A 139 -15.11 -8.16 12.19
N ARG A 140 -14.62 -6.97 12.54
CA ARG A 140 -13.25 -6.52 12.22
C ARG A 140 -12.23 -7.38 12.95
N LYS A 141 -12.41 -7.57 14.26
CA LYS A 141 -11.47 -8.27 15.13
C LYS A 141 -11.21 -9.70 14.65
N TRP A 142 -12.28 -10.45 14.42
CA TRP A 142 -12.18 -11.88 14.12
C TRP A 142 -11.58 -12.15 12.74
N VAL A 143 -11.88 -11.30 11.75
CA VAL A 143 -11.28 -11.41 10.41
C VAL A 143 -9.78 -11.11 10.46
N ILE A 144 -9.38 -10.03 11.14
CA ILE A 144 -7.95 -9.69 11.30
C ILE A 144 -7.20 -10.86 11.95
N LEU A 145 -7.68 -11.38 13.09
CA LEU A 145 -7.01 -12.46 13.81
C LEU A 145 -6.96 -13.75 12.99
N SER A 146 -8.07 -14.16 12.37
CA SER A 146 -8.11 -15.41 11.60
C SER A 146 -7.19 -15.34 10.39
N PHE A 147 -7.19 -14.23 9.65
CA PHE A 147 -6.34 -14.09 8.47
C PHE A 147 -4.87 -13.98 8.84
N LEU A 148 -4.51 -13.30 9.94
CA LEU A 148 -3.12 -13.26 10.43
C LEU A 148 -2.59 -14.66 10.73
N TRP A 149 -3.40 -15.50 11.40
CA TRP A 149 -3.01 -16.86 11.74
C TRP A 149 -2.86 -17.74 10.50
N ILE A 150 -3.84 -17.72 9.60
CA ILE A 150 -3.77 -18.47 8.34
C ILE A 150 -2.53 -18.05 7.54
N GLN A 151 -2.28 -16.74 7.43
CA GLN A 151 -1.12 -16.22 6.72
C GLN A 151 0.21 -16.58 7.40
N GLY A 152 0.24 -16.66 8.74
CA GLY A 152 1.40 -17.16 9.49
C GLY A 152 1.70 -18.61 9.20
N VAL A 153 0.67 -19.47 9.16
CA VAL A 153 0.83 -20.90 8.83
C VAL A 153 1.34 -21.06 7.39
N ILE A 154 0.70 -20.40 6.43
CA ILE A 154 1.13 -20.42 5.02
C ILE A 154 2.56 -19.89 4.88
N GLY A 155 2.90 -18.83 5.62
CA GLY A 155 4.25 -18.25 5.65
C GLY A 155 5.31 -19.22 6.16
N ILE A 156 5.01 -20.01 7.19
CA ILE A 156 5.90 -21.09 7.67
C ILE A 156 6.03 -22.19 6.62
N VAL A 157 4.92 -22.66 6.04
CA VAL A 157 4.93 -23.67 4.97
C VAL A 157 5.75 -23.20 3.76
N THR A 158 5.73 -21.90 3.46
CA THR A 158 6.53 -21.30 2.37
C THR A 158 8.04 -21.44 2.62
N ALA A 159 8.49 -21.33 3.87
CA ALA A 159 9.91 -21.51 4.22
C ALA A 159 10.39 -22.95 4.00
N PHE A 160 9.47 -23.92 3.93
CA PHE A 160 9.74 -25.34 3.64
C PHE A 160 9.34 -25.72 2.22
N SER A 161 9.16 -24.76 1.31
CA SER A 161 8.89 -25.09 -0.08
C SER A 161 10.12 -25.73 -0.75
N ASP A 162 9.90 -26.79 -1.51
CA ASP A 162 10.98 -27.55 -2.18
C ASP A 162 11.14 -27.17 -3.65
N ASN A 163 10.17 -26.46 -4.23
CA ASN A 163 10.22 -26.00 -5.62
C ASN A 163 9.58 -24.62 -5.79
N TYR A 164 9.95 -23.97 -6.89
CA TYR A 164 9.49 -22.63 -7.27
C TYR A 164 7.97 -22.52 -7.39
N ILE A 165 7.29 -23.55 -7.91
CA ILE A 165 5.83 -23.53 -8.12
C ILE A 165 5.11 -23.48 -6.78
N MET A 166 5.49 -24.33 -5.83
CA MET A 166 4.94 -24.36 -4.48
C MET A 166 5.15 -23.02 -3.79
N PHE A 167 6.36 -22.47 -3.85
CA PHE A 167 6.69 -21.16 -3.30
C PHE A 167 5.79 -20.05 -3.85
N THR A 168 5.62 -20.03 -5.18
CA THR A 168 4.86 -19.00 -5.90
C THR A 168 3.36 -19.09 -5.63
N VAL A 169 2.81 -20.31 -5.57
CA VAL A 169 1.40 -20.53 -5.19
C VAL A 169 1.15 -20.11 -3.74
N LEU A 170 2.05 -20.44 -2.81
CA LEU A 170 1.91 -20.01 -1.42
C LEU A 170 2.01 -18.48 -1.29
N ARG A 171 2.90 -17.84 -2.06
CA ARG A 171 3.00 -16.37 -2.18
C ARG A 171 1.69 -15.73 -2.61
N PHE A 172 0.97 -16.31 -3.58
CA PHE A 172 -0.37 -15.83 -3.97
C PHE A 172 -1.32 -15.78 -2.75
N PHE A 173 -1.39 -16.86 -1.97
CA PHE A 173 -2.27 -16.91 -0.80
C PHE A 173 -1.82 -15.97 0.32
N ILE A 174 -0.51 -15.80 0.52
CA ILE A 174 0.01 -14.79 1.46
C ILE A 174 -0.44 -13.39 1.03
N GLY A 175 -0.36 -13.05 -0.25
CA GLY A 175 -0.86 -11.78 -0.78
C GLY A 175 -2.37 -11.63 -0.60
N ALA A 176 -3.14 -12.66 -0.94
CA ALA A 176 -4.60 -12.66 -0.79
C ALA A 176 -5.06 -12.38 0.64
N LEU A 177 -4.29 -12.76 1.65
CA LEU A 177 -4.60 -12.46 3.05
C LEU A 177 -4.07 -11.08 3.50
N ASN A 178 -2.97 -10.61 2.93
CA ASN A 178 -2.27 -9.41 3.39
C ASN A 178 -3.12 -8.14 3.26
N MET A 179 -3.69 -7.88 2.09
CA MET A 179 -4.49 -6.66 1.85
C MET A 179 -5.78 -6.59 2.68
N PRO A 180 -6.58 -7.66 2.80
CA PRO A 180 -7.74 -7.67 3.70
C PRO A 180 -7.38 -7.36 5.16
N ILE A 181 -6.25 -7.86 5.66
CA ILE A 181 -5.76 -7.53 6.99
C ILE A 181 -5.49 -6.02 7.07
N ALA A 182 -4.75 -5.44 6.13
CA ALA A 182 -4.42 -4.02 6.12
C ALA A 182 -5.67 -3.13 6.05
N LEU A 183 -6.58 -3.39 5.10
CA LEU A 183 -7.82 -2.62 4.94
C LEU A 183 -8.73 -2.72 6.15
N THR A 184 -8.95 -3.93 6.67
CA THR A 184 -9.80 -4.12 7.86
C THR A 184 -9.19 -3.44 9.09
N THR A 185 -7.87 -3.47 9.21
CA THR A 185 -7.12 -2.81 10.29
C THR A 185 -7.25 -1.28 10.19
N TYR A 186 -7.13 -0.70 8.99
CA TYR A 186 -7.35 0.73 8.77
C TYR A 186 -8.79 1.14 9.12
N VAL A 187 -9.79 0.39 8.66
CA VAL A 187 -11.20 0.63 8.99
C VAL A 187 -11.42 0.54 10.50
N MET A 188 -10.82 -0.44 11.16
CA MET A 188 -10.92 -0.62 12.60
C MET A 188 -10.41 0.61 13.38
N VAL A 189 -9.29 1.21 12.94
CA VAL A 189 -8.81 2.49 13.51
C VAL A 189 -9.85 3.58 13.32
N THR A 190 -10.39 3.74 12.12
CA THR A 190 -11.36 4.81 11.86
C THR A 190 -12.69 4.66 12.60
N GLU A 191 -13.06 3.43 12.95
CA GLU A 191 -14.29 3.11 13.67
C GLU A 191 -14.12 3.17 15.21
N MET A 192 -12.87 3.15 15.70
CA MET A 192 -12.54 3.17 17.14
C MET A 192 -12.13 4.54 17.68
N PHE A 193 -11.99 5.53 16.80
CA PHE A 193 -11.68 6.92 17.18
C PHE A 193 -12.84 7.87 16.83
N PRO A 194 -13.06 8.93 17.63
CA PRO A 194 -14.09 9.93 17.35
C PRO A 194 -13.85 10.65 16.01
N ALA A 195 -14.92 11.02 15.31
CA ALA A 195 -14.82 11.73 14.02
C ALA A 195 -13.98 13.03 14.08
N SER A 196 -13.99 13.72 15.23
CA SER A 196 -13.22 14.96 15.45
C SER A 196 -11.70 14.76 15.46
N SER A 197 -11.22 13.56 15.79
CA SER A 197 -9.80 13.27 15.98
C SER A 197 -9.26 12.13 15.11
N ARG A 198 -10.14 11.40 14.41
CA ARG A 198 -9.78 10.19 13.64
C ARG A 198 -8.70 10.38 12.58
N SER A 199 -8.52 11.60 12.04
CA SER A 199 -7.53 11.86 11.00
C SER A 199 -6.10 11.58 11.46
N PHE A 200 -5.76 11.92 12.71
CA PHE A 200 -4.43 11.70 13.27
C PHE A 200 -4.04 10.21 13.36
N PRO A 201 -4.80 9.33 14.05
CA PRO A 201 -4.49 7.90 14.07
C PRO A 201 -4.60 7.26 12.68
N SER A 202 -5.46 7.76 11.79
CA SER A 202 -5.53 7.27 10.41
C SER A 202 -4.26 7.55 9.60
N VAL A 203 -3.55 8.65 9.88
CA VAL A 203 -2.23 8.93 9.27
C VAL A 203 -1.14 8.15 9.99
N GLY A 204 -1.17 8.12 11.33
CA GLY A 204 -0.18 7.41 12.12
C GLY A 204 -0.12 5.90 11.81
N ILE A 205 -1.25 5.27 11.49
CA ILE A 205 -1.26 3.85 11.13
C ILE A 205 -0.49 3.60 9.82
N ASN A 206 -0.57 4.53 8.87
CA ASN A 206 0.19 4.44 7.61
C ASN A 206 1.71 4.61 7.85
N CYS A 207 2.12 5.43 8.83
CA CYS A 207 3.54 5.50 9.22
C CYS A 207 4.08 4.14 9.70
N SER A 208 3.21 3.26 10.22
CA SER A 208 3.61 1.93 10.68
C SER A 208 4.13 1.06 9.52
N TRP A 209 3.65 1.28 8.30
CA TRP A 209 4.19 0.62 7.11
C TRP A 209 5.65 0.99 6.86
N GLY A 210 5.99 2.29 6.93
CA GLY A 210 7.37 2.76 6.81
C GLY A 210 8.31 2.17 7.87
N VAL A 211 7.83 2.08 9.13
CA VAL A 211 8.56 1.37 10.19
C VAL A 211 8.75 -0.12 9.84
N GLY A 212 7.75 -0.74 9.20
CA GLY A 212 7.82 -2.13 8.75
C GLY A 212 8.92 -2.36 7.71
N LEU A 213 9.10 -1.43 6.78
CA LEU A 213 10.20 -1.45 5.79
C LEU A 213 11.57 -1.35 6.46
N VAL A 214 11.72 -0.45 7.45
CA VAL A 214 12.97 -0.31 8.22
C VAL A 214 13.29 -1.59 8.97
N VAL A 215 12.30 -2.17 9.66
CA VAL A 215 12.50 -3.43 10.39
C VAL A 215 12.87 -4.56 9.43
N LEU A 216 12.21 -4.66 8.27
CA LEU A 216 12.55 -5.67 7.26
C LEU A 216 13.98 -5.50 6.73
N ALA A 217 14.41 -4.27 6.47
CA ALA A 217 15.78 -3.98 6.05
C ALA A 217 16.82 -4.44 7.08
N VAL A 218 16.56 -4.18 8.37
CA VAL A 218 17.41 -4.65 9.47
C VAL A 218 17.42 -6.17 9.56
N LEU A 219 16.25 -6.81 9.47
CA LEU A 219 16.15 -8.28 9.48
C LEU A 219 16.91 -8.91 8.31
N GLY A 220 16.75 -8.38 7.10
CA GLY A 220 17.47 -8.85 5.91
C GLY A 220 18.99 -8.67 6.01
N TYR A 221 19.46 -7.59 6.64
CA TYR A 221 20.89 -7.35 6.83
C TYR A 221 21.55 -8.43 7.71
N PHE A 222 20.87 -8.82 8.80
CA PHE A 222 21.35 -9.82 9.74
C PHE A 222 21.06 -11.26 9.32
N ILE A 223 19.95 -11.50 8.61
CA ILE A 223 19.48 -12.83 8.22
C ILE A 223 19.54 -12.94 6.69
N ARG A 224 20.60 -13.59 6.21
CA ARG A 224 20.91 -13.73 4.77
C ARG A 224 20.52 -15.07 4.17
N ASP A 225 19.86 -15.91 4.95
CA ASP A 225 19.23 -17.15 4.52
C ASP A 225 17.73 -16.92 4.34
N TRP A 226 17.23 -17.17 3.12
CA TRP A 226 15.86 -16.85 2.74
C TRP A 226 14.82 -17.67 3.53
N ARG A 227 15.12 -18.93 3.86
CA ARG A 227 14.20 -19.82 4.61
C ARG A 227 14.05 -19.31 6.04
N THR A 228 15.17 -19.01 6.70
CA THR A 228 15.18 -18.43 8.04
C THR A 228 14.51 -17.06 8.07
N LEU A 229 14.78 -16.21 7.09
CA LEU A 229 14.13 -14.89 6.99
C LEU A 229 12.61 -15.04 6.84
N GLN A 230 12.15 -15.95 5.97
CA GLN A 230 10.73 -16.25 5.77
C GLN A 230 10.05 -16.75 7.06
N LEU A 231 10.73 -17.57 7.88
CA LEU A 231 10.23 -17.97 9.20
C LEU A 231 10.13 -16.78 10.15
N VAL A 232 11.19 -15.97 10.25
CA VAL A 232 11.26 -14.82 11.17
C VAL A 232 10.19 -13.78 10.86
N ILE A 233 9.86 -13.52 9.59
CA ILE A 233 8.76 -12.60 9.23
C ILE A 233 7.36 -13.21 9.39
N SER A 234 7.25 -14.54 9.46
CA SER A 234 5.97 -15.25 9.57
C SER A 234 5.54 -15.48 11.03
N VAL A 235 6.49 -15.76 11.93
CA VAL A 235 6.24 -16.05 13.36
C VAL A 235 5.52 -14.89 14.09
N PRO A 236 5.82 -13.60 13.85
CA PRO A 236 5.16 -12.51 14.54
C PRO A 236 3.64 -12.43 14.33
N ASN A 237 3.09 -13.10 13.31
CA ASN A 237 1.64 -13.24 13.14
C ASN A 237 0.97 -13.93 14.33
N PHE A 238 1.65 -14.86 14.98
CA PHE A 238 1.11 -15.60 16.12
C PHE A 238 1.20 -14.80 17.42
N LEU A 239 2.10 -13.79 17.50
CA LEU A 239 2.18 -12.88 18.65
C LEU A 239 0.89 -12.07 18.84
N THR A 240 0.04 -12.01 17.81
CA THR A 240 -1.31 -11.44 17.90
C THR A 240 -2.15 -12.04 19.01
N ILE A 241 -1.90 -13.29 19.42
CA ILE A 241 -2.64 -13.91 20.53
C ILE A 241 -2.43 -13.17 21.86
N ILE A 242 -1.22 -12.63 22.08
CA ILE A 242 -0.82 -11.97 23.32
C ILE A 242 -1.67 -10.73 23.54
N TYR A 243 -1.98 -10.00 22.46
CA TYR A 243 -2.75 -8.76 22.50
C TYR A 243 -4.17 -8.86 21.91
N ALA A 244 -4.60 -10.05 21.46
CA ALA A 244 -5.97 -10.29 20.99
C ALA A 244 -7.04 -10.00 22.07
N TRP A 245 -6.66 -10.10 23.34
CA TRP A 245 -7.52 -9.73 24.48
C TRP A 245 -7.72 -8.22 24.61
N PHE A 246 -6.69 -7.42 24.27
CA PHE A 246 -6.74 -5.96 24.30
C PHE A 246 -7.37 -5.34 23.05
N LEU A 247 -7.52 -6.12 21.99
CA LEU A 247 -8.15 -5.71 20.74
C LEU A 247 -9.66 -6.02 20.82
N PRO A 248 -10.55 -5.06 21.17
CA PRO A 248 -12.00 -5.31 21.16
C PRO A 248 -12.55 -5.31 19.73
N GLU A 249 -13.82 -5.67 19.58
CA GLU A 249 -14.52 -5.44 18.32
C GLU A 249 -14.90 -3.97 18.16
N SER A 250 -15.04 -3.52 16.92
CA SER A 250 -15.39 -2.13 16.58
C SER A 250 -16.73 -1.69 17.19
N ILE A 251 -16.71 -0.58 17.93
CA ILE A 251 -17.93 -0.02 18.55
C ILE A 251 -18.94 0.38 17.49
N GLN A 252 -18.50 1.01 16.39
CA GLN A 252 -19.39 1.40 15.29
C GLN A 252 -20.01 0.17 14.61
N TRP A 253 -19.22 -0.87 14.35
CA TRP A 253 -19.72 -2.10 13.76
C TRP A 253 -20.73 -2.82 14.67
N LEU A 254 -20.47 -2.88 15.98
CA LEU A 254 -21.37 -3.49 16.96
C LEU A 254 -22.72 -2.76 17.03
N VAL A 255 -22.70 -1.43 17.03
CA VAL A 255 -23.92 -0.61 17.02
C VAL A 255 -24.68 -0.78 15.70
N ALA A 256 -23.98 -0.78 14.55
CA ALA A 256 -24.58 -0.99 13.24
C ALA A 256 -25.24 -2.38 13.09
N ASN A 257 -24.65 -3.42 13.71
CA ASN A 257 -25.19 -4.78 13.70
C ASN A 257 -26.19 -5.07 14.83
N LYS A 258 -26.73 -4.04 15.49
CA LYS A 258 -27.70 -4.15 16.59
C LYS A 258 -27.17 -4.98 17.79
N LYS A 259 -25.85 -5.13 17.95
CA LYS A 259 -25.18 -5.87 19.05
C LYS A 259 -24.88 -4.96 20.26
N TYR A 260 -25.91 -4.28 20.74
CA TYR A 260 -25.78 -3.21 21.75
C TYR A 260 -25.14 -3.66 23.07
N ASN A 261 -25.44 -4.87 23.56
CA ASN A 261 -24.85 -5.38 24.80
C ASN A 261 -23.32 -5.52 24.70
N GLN A 262 -22.82 -6.00 23.56
CA GLN A 262 -21.38 -6.08 23.32
C GLN A 262 -20.75 -4.70 23.19
N ALA A 263 -21.42 -3.76 22.50
CA ALA A 263 -20.97 -2.37 22.39
C ALA A 263 -20.83 -1.70 23.77
N LYS A 264 -21.82 -1.90 24.67
CA LYS A 264 -21.77 -1.40 26.06
C LYS A 264 -20.60 -2.00 26.83
N THR A 265 -20.32 -3.30 26.68
CA THR A 265 -19.20 -3.97 27.35
C THR A 265 -17.86 -3.40 26.89
N VAL A 266 -17.66 -3.23 25.58
CA VAL A 266 -16.44 -2.64 25.02
C VAL A 266 -16.27 -1.19 25.49
N ALA A 267 -17.34 -0.39 25.43
CA ALA A 267 -17.28 1.00 25.87
C ALA A 267 -16.98 1.12 27.38
N LYS A 268 -17.60 0.31 28.24
CA LYS A 268 -17.31 0.27 29.68
C LYS A 268 -15.86 -0.15 29.96
N PHE A 269 -15.34 -1.12 29.22
CA PHE A 269 -13.94 -1.53 29.31
C PHE A 269 -12.99 -0.37 28.95
N ALA A 270 -13.23 0.30 27.83
CA ALA A 270 -12.46 1.46 27.39
C ALA A 270 -12.54 2.63 28.41
N ALA A 271 -13.74 2.91 28.94
CA ALA A 271 -13.94 3.95 29.94
C ALA A 271 -13.21 3.66 31.25
N LYS A 272 -13.22 2.40 31.71
CA LYS A 272 -12.49 1.96 32.90
C LYS A 272 -10.97 2.17 32.72
N MET A 273 -10.42 1.82 31.56
CA MET A 273 -9.00 2.04 31.26
C MET A 273 -8.64 3.52 31.16
N ASN A 274 -9.54 4.33 30.59
CA ASN A 274 -9.36 5.78 30.47
C ASN A 274 -9.69 6.56 31.74
N ARG A 275 -10.14 5.88 32.81
CA ARG A 275 -10.61 6.49 34.06
C ARG A 275 -11.70 7.55 33.83
N LYS A 276 -12.59 7.30 32.86
CA LYS A 276 -13.72 8.18 32.55
C LYS A 276 -15.06 7.51 32.89
N GLN A 277 -16.06 8.33 33.20
CA GLN A 277 -17.44 7.87 33.35
C GLN A 277 -18.21 8.17 32.06
N ILE A 278 -18.97 7.19 31.58
CA ILE A 278 -19.85 7.36 30.42
C ILE A 278 -21.22 7.78 30.95
N PRO A 279 -21.82 8.88 30.45
CA PRO A 279 -23.20 9.24 30.74
C PRO A 279 -24.17 8.08 30.50
N ALA A 280 -25.06 7.82 31.46
CA ALA A 280 -26.00 6.68 31.40
C ALA A 280 -26.91 6.74 30.15
N GLU A 281 -27.23 7.95 29.68
CA GLU A 281 -28.00 8.22 28.47
C GLU A 281 -27.31 7.68 27.20
N LEU A 282 -25.98 7.78 27.09
CA LEU A 282 -25.22 7.27 25.94
C LEU A 282 -25.11 5.74 25.93
N LEU A 283 -25.43 5.09 27.05
CA LEU A 283 -25.51 3.63 27.18
C LEU A 283 -26.96 3.13 27.04
N ALA A 284 -27.94 4.00 26.89
CA ALA A 284 -29.35 3.66 26.76
C ALA A 284 -29.72 3.44 25.28
N PHE A 285 -29.15 2.41 24.66
CA PHE A 285 -29.62 1.95 23.34
C PHE A 285 -31.06 1.40 23.45
N PRO A 286 -31.96 1.70 22.50
CA PRO A 286 -33.33 1.19 22.51
C PRO A 286 -33.35 -0.35 22.56
N PRO A 287 -34.27 -0.98 23.32
CA PRO A 287 -34.39 -2.43 23.38
C PRO A 287 -34.66 -3.00 21.98
N ARG A 288 -34.03 -4.13 21.65
CA ARG A 288 -34.17 -4.81 20.34
C ARG A 288 -35.64 -5.08 19.97
N GLU A 289 -36.44 -5.43 20.97
CA GLU A 289 -37.89 -5.69 20.84
C GLU A 289 -38.70 -4.43 20.44
N ALA A 290 -38.29 -3.24 20.86
CA ALA A 290 -38.96 -1.97 20.54
C ALA A 290 -38.71 -1.51 19.09
N LEU A 291 -37.59 -1.95 18.48
CA LEU A 291 -37.26 -1.66 17.09
C LEU A 291 -37.88 -2.68 16.12
N GLU A 292 -37.90 -3.96 16.50
CA GLU A 292 -38.55 -5.01 15.70
C GLU A 292 -40.10 -4.82 15.65
N THR A 293 -40.71 -4.31 16.72
CA THR A 293 -42.14 -3.90 16.71
C THR A 293 -42.39 -2.60 15.94
N SER A 294 -41.44 -1.65 15.92
CA SER A 294 -41.53 -0.44 15.09
C SER A 294 -41.38 -0.74 13.59
N GLU A 295 -40.52 -1.68 13.19
CA GLU A 295 -40.35 -2.12 11.80
C GLU A 295 -41.52 -2.99 11.31
N ALA A 296 -42.18 -3.77 12.19
CA ALA A 296 -43.35 -4.58 11.85
C ALA A 296 -44.69 -3.82 11.84
N GLY A 297 -44.78 -2.69 12.56
CA GLY A 297 -46.00 -1.88 12.70
C GLY A 297 -46.09 -0.64 11.79
N GLN A 298 -44.99 -0.25 11.11
CA GLN A 298 -45.02 0.87 10.17
C GLN A 298 -45.45 0.40 8.78
N SER A 299 -46.75 0.56 8.49
CA SER A 299 -47.21 0.66 7.11
C SER A 299 -46.41 1.74 6.38
N LYS A 300 -46.08 1.46 5.12
CA LYS A 300 -45.20 2.24 4.21
C LYS A 300 -45.67 3.68 3.87
N GLU A 301 -46.53 4.32 4.65
CA GLU A 301 -47.18 5.57 4.23
C GLU A 301 -46.74 6.85 4.97
N GLY A 302 -45.82 6.78 5.94
CA GLY A 302 -45.57 7.93 6.83
C GLY A 302 -44.22 8.65 6.78
N LEU A 303 -43.12 8.00 6.39
CA LEU A 303 -41.79 8.63 6.44
C LEU A 303 -41.44 9.22 5.08
N LEU A 304 -41.49 10.55 5.00
CA LEU A 304 -40.79 11.43 4.04
C LEU A 304 -40.48 10.77 2.69
N LYS A 305 -41.22 11.15 1.65
CA LYS A 305 -40.84 10.97 0.24
C LYS A 305 -39.37 11.38 0.03
N VAL A 306 -38.46 10.42 0.17
CA VAL A 306 -37.11 10.50 -0.38
C VAL A 306 -37.36 10.49 -1.89
N LYS A 307 -37.23 11.67 -2.50
CA LYS A 307 -37.21 11.85 -3.96
C LYS A 307 -36.34 10.74 -4.56
N ASP A 308 -36.97 9.91 -5.37
CA ASP A 308 -36.39 8.89 -6.24
C ASP A 308 -35.16 8.15 -5.71
N THR A 309 -35.37 6.93 -5.20
CA THR A 309 -34.33 5.90 -5.21
C THR A 309 -34.05 5.46 -6.65
N GLN A 310 -33.45 6.35 -7.47
CA GLN A 310 -32.77 5.91 -8.68
C GLN A 310 -31.66 4.96 -8.24
N LYS A 311 -31.69 3.72 -8.73
CA LYS A 311 -30.57 2.79 -8.57
C LYS A 311 -29.43 3.30 -9.44
N TYR A 312 -28.51 4.05 -8.84
CA TYR A 312 -27.30 4.49 -9.51
C TYR A 312 -26.41 3.28 -9.82
N THR A 313 -25.79 3.31 -10.99
CA THR A 313 -24.89 2.27 -11.48
C THR A 313 -23.52 2.87 -11.81
N VAL A 314 -22.52 2.02 -12.04
CA VAL A 314 -21.18 2.45 -12.46
C VAL A 314 -21.22 3.29 -13.75
N LEU A 315 -22.19 3.03 -14.63
CA LEU A 315 -22.37 3.78 -15.88
C LEU A 315 -22.72 5.26 -15.64
N ASP A 316 -23.32 5.60 -14.50
CA ASP A 316 -23.67 6.98 -14.17
C ASP A 316 -22.44 7.87 -13.93
N LEU A 317 -21.26 7.28 -13.67
CA LEU A 317 -19.99 8.02 -13.60
C LEU A 317 -19.58 8.63 -14.94
N PHE A 318 -20.04 8.03 -16.04
CA PHE A 318 -19.69 8.43 -17.40
C PHE A 318 -20.78 9.26 -18.09
N LYS A 319 -21.91 9.48 -17.39
CA LYS A 319 -23.12 10.11 -17.95
C LYS A 319 -22.92 11.60 -18.22
N THR A 320 -22.28 12.31 -17.29
CA THR A 320 -22.04 13.75 -17.39
C THR A 320 -20.59 14.06 -17.76
N SER A 321 -20.36 15.06 -18.61
CA SER A 321 -19.03 15.34 -19.16
C SER A 321 -17.99 15.68 -18.08
N LYS A 322 -18.40 16.42 -17.03
CA LYS A 322 -17.53 16.80 -15.91
C LYS A 322 -17.20 15.60 -15.02
N LEU A 323 -18.23 14.84 -14.61
CA LEU A 323 -18.02 13.66 -13.78
C LEU A 323 -17.18 12.61 -14.50
N ARG A 324 -17.41 12.41 -15.81
CA ARG A 324 -16.59 11.55 -16.65
C ARG A 324 -15.13 11.99 -16.66
N ARG A 325 -14.87 13.29 -16.85
CA ARG A 325 -13.51 13.84 -16.82
C ARG A 325 -12.83 13.59 -15.47
N TYR A 326 -13.51 13.89 -14.37
CA TYR A 326 -12.98 13.66 -13.03
C TYR A 326 -12.72 12.18 -12.76
N THR A 327 -13.65 11.31 -13.18
CA THR A 327 -13.51 9.85 -13.06
C THR A 327 -12.29 9.34 -13.80
N LEU A 328 -12.10 9.72 -15.07
CA LEU A 328 -10.96 9.28 -15.88
C LEU A 328 -9.62 9.78 -15.33
N ILE A 329 -9.56 11.04 -14.88
CA ILE A 329 -8.34 11.57 -14.24
C ILE A 329 -8.05 10.81 -12.95
N MET A 330 -9.05 10.55 -12.12
CA MET A 330 -8.85 9.80 -10.87
C MET A 330 -8.44 8.35 -11.12
N PHE A 331 -8.93 7.68 -12.16
CA PHE A 331 -8.46 6.33 -12.53
C PHE A 331 -7.01 6.33 -12.96
N TYR A 332 -6.61 7.32 -13.76
CA TYR A 332 -5.22 7.50 -14.11
C TYR A 332 -4.36 7.73 -12.86
N LEU A 333 -4.74 8.67 -11.99
CA LEU A 333 -3.98 9.01 -10.78
C LEU A 333 -3.84 7.81 -9.84
N TRP A 334 -4.91 7.05 -9.58
CA TRP A 334 -4.86 5.86 -8.73
C TRP A 334 -3.95 4.77 -9.33
N THR A 335 -4.01 4.57 -10.65
CA THR A 335 -3.11 3.63 -11.33
C THR A 335 -1.66 4.12 -11.24
N ALA A 336 -1.42 5.39 -11.59
CA ALA A 336 -0.12 6.02 -11.62
C ALA A 336 0.55 5.98 -10.24
N ASP A 337 -0.19 6.37 -9.20
CA ASP A 337 0.28 6.37 -7.81
C ASP A 337 0.71 4.97 -7.38
N SER A 338 -0.11 3.95 -7.66
CA SER A 338 0.18 2.56 -7.33
C SER A 338 1.41 2.01 -8.08
N VAL A 339 1.45 2.18 -9.41
CA VAL A 339 2.58 1.75 -10.25
C VAL A 339 3.88 2.38 -9.76
N CYS A 340 3.89 3.69 -9.53
CA CYS A 340 5.11 4.40 -9.16
C CYS A 340 5.49 4.15 -7.70
N TYR A 341 4.52 4.07 -6.78
CA TYR A 341 4.80 3.81 -5.37
C TYR A 341 5.47 2.46 -5.18
N PHE A 342 4.89 1.39 -5.74
CA PHE A 342 5.45 0.03 -5.66
C PHE A 342 6.67 -0.12 -6.58
N GLY A 343 6.64 0.49 -7.77
CA GLY A 343 7.74 0.43 -8.73
C GLY A 343 9.02 1.05 -8.19
N ILE A 344 8.95 2.25 -7.60
CA ILE A 344 10.09 2.88 -6.92
C ILE A 344 10.53 2.02 -5.73
N LEU A 345 9.58 1.45 -4.97
CA LEU A 345 9.90 0.63 -3.81
C LEU A 345 10.64 -0.68 -4.19
N PHE A 346 10.28 -1.31 -5.30
CA PHE A 346 11.00 -2.47 -5.86
C PHE A 346 12.33 -2.09 -6.55
N ALA A 347 12.42 -0.90 -7.14
CA ALA A 347 13.65 -0.42 -7.77
C ALA A 347 14.69 0.12 -6.77
N THR A 348 14.25 0.64 -5.61
CA THR A 348 15.13 1.29 -4.61
C THR A 348 16.30 0.41 -4.14
N PRO A 349 16.12 -0.88 -3.84
CA PRO A 349 17.23 -1.74 -3.42
C PRO A 349 18.22 -2.05 -4.55
N GLN A 350 17.79 -1.94 -5.82
CA GLN A 350 18.64 -2.17 -6.99
C GLN A 350 19.52 -0.96 -7.33
N LEU A 351 19.27 0.20 -6.71
CA LEU A 351 20.14 1.36 -6.83
C LEU A 351 21.53 1.02 -6.28
N HIS A 352 22.57 1.60 -6.88
CA HIS A 352 23.95 1.41 -6.42
C HIS A 352 24.09 1.66 -4.91
N GLY A 353 25.01 0.93 -4.27
CA GLY A 353 25.23 0.97 -2.84
C GLY A 353 24.61 -0.21 -2.11
N ASN A 354 24.31 -0.03 -0.82
CA ASN A 354 23.82 -1.12 0.02
C ASN A 354 22.30 -1.25 -0.08
N GLN A 355 21.82 -2.36 -0.64
CA GLN A 355 20.39 -2.65 -0.83
C GLN A 355 19.55 -2.59 0.46
N PHE A 356 20.10 -3.03 1.59
CA PHE A 356 19.42 -2.98 2.90
C PHE A 356 19.29 -1.54 3.38
N LEU A 357 20.36 -0.76 3.27
CA LEU A 357 20.36 0.66 3.62
C LEU A 357 19.36 1.44 2.76
N ASN A 358 19.33 1.20 1.46
CA ASN A 358 18.42 1.86 0.52
C ASN A 358 16.95 1.59 0.88
N LEU A 359 16.59 0.34 1.21
CA LEU A 359 15.24 0.01 1.68
C LEU A 359 14.91 0.69 3.03
N GLY A 360 15.87 0.69 3.97
CA GLY A 360 15.71 1.36 5.26
C GLY A 360 15.47 2.87 5.12
N ILE A 361 16.24 3.55 4.26
CA ILE A 361 16.05 4.97 3.97
C ILE A 361 14.67 5.20 3.33
N SER A 362 14.23 4.33 2.41
CA SER A 362 12.89 4.41 1.81
C SER A 362 11.78 4.40 2.87
N GLY A 363 11.88 3.50 3.86
CA GLY A 363 10.95 3.42 4.98
C GLY A 363 10.99 4.63 5.92
N ILE A 364 12.19 5.20 6.15
CA ILE A 364 12.35 6.42 6.96
C ILE A 364 11.69 7.62 6.28
N VAL A 365 11.84 7.76 4.96
CA VAL A 365 11.31 8.88 4.16
C VAL A 365 9.78 8.92 4.15
N GLU A 366 9.13 7.76 4.29
CA GLU A 366 7.68 7.63 4.30
C GLU A 366 7.02 8.32 5.50
N ILE A 367 7.65 8.26 6.68
CA ILE A 367 7.12 8.84 7.92
C ILE A 367 6.97 10.38 7.84
N PRO A 368 8.02 11.16 7.53
CA PRO A 368 7.87 12.61 7.39
C PRO A 368 6.99 12.98 6.19
N ALA A 369 6.99 12.21 5.10
CA ALA A 369 6.11 12.46 3.95
C ALA A 369 4.64 12.47 4.35
N LEU A 370 4.19 11.45 5.09
CA LEU A 370 2.81 11.33 5.55
C LEU A 370 2.43 12.44 6.54
N ILE A 371 3.31 12.74 7.50
CA ILE A 371 3.07 13.78 8.52
C ILE A 371 2.98 15.16 7.87
N ILE A 372 3.96 15.53 7.02
CA ILE A 372 4.00 16.82 6.35
C ILE A 372 2.81 16.96 5.39
N CYS A 373 2.48 15.92 4.64
CA CYS A 373 1.32 15.93 3.74
C CYS A 373 0.02 16.21 4.51
N MET A 374 -0.19 15.57 5.66
CA MET A 374 -1.35 15.82 6.52
C MET A 374 -1.49 17.30 6.93
N PHE A 375 -0.39 17.96 7.32
CA PHE A 375 -0.41 19.38 7.67
C PHE A 375 -0.69 20.27 6.46
N ILE A 376 -0.02 20.01 5.33
CA ILE A 376 -0.16 20.78 4.09
C ILE A 376 -1.60 20.75 3.58
N ILE A 377 -2.26 19.58 3.60
CA ILE A 377 -3.63 19.43 3.09
C ILE A 377 -4.63 20.28 3.88
N ASN A 378 -4.42 20.42 5.19
CA ASN A 378 -5.31 21.23 6.03
C ASN A 378 -5.16 22.73 5.76
N TRP A 379 -3.97 23.17 5.36
CA TRP A 379 -3.64 24.59 5.17
C TRP A 379 -3.88 25.07 3.73
N ILE A 380 -3.36 24.34 2.74
CA ILE A 380 -3.26 24.80 1.35
C ILE A 380 -4.44 24.29 0.50
N GLY A 381 -5.16 23.27 0.98
CA GLY A 381 -6.21 22.57 0.25
C GLY A 381 -5.74 21.26 -0.33
N ARG A 382 -6.43 20.73 -1.35
CA ARG A 382 -6.23 19.36 -1.86
C ARG A 382 -5.60 19.38 -3.24
N ARG A 383 -6.06 20.26 -4.13
CA ARG A 383 -5.59 20.27 -5.52
C ARG A 383 -4.13 20.68 -5.65
N ARG A 384 -3.74 21.80 -5.02
CA ARG A 384 -2.37 22.33 -5.15
C ARG A 384 -1.31 21.40 -4.56
N PRO A 385 -1.49 20.83 -3.35
CA PRO A 385 -0.53 19.87 -2.82
C PRO A 385 -0.41 18.61 -3.66
N LEU A 386 -1.52 18.11 -4.23
CA LEU A 386 -1.49 16.94 -5.11
C LEU A 386 -0.62 17.18 -6.33
N ILE A 387 -0.82 18.31 -7.02
CA ILE A 387 -0.01 18.69 -8.18
C ILE A 387 1.46 18.83 -7.77
N PHE A 388 1.74 19.49 -6.65
CA PHE A 388 3.11 19.67 -6.15
C PHE A 388 3.80 18.34 -5.89
N PHE A 389 3.17 17.41 -5.17
CA PHE A 389 3.75 16.12 -4.83
C PHE A 389 3.96 15.23 -6.05
N LEU A 390 3.02 15.21 -6.99
CA LEU A 390 3.15 14.48 -8.26
C LEU A 390 4.30 15.02 -9.11
N LEU A 391 4.39 16.35 -9.27
CA LEU A 391 5.46 16.97 -10.04
C LEU A 391 6.82 16.84 -9.33
N LEU A 392 6.88 16.97 -8.01
CA LEU A 392 8.09 16.75 -7.22
C LEU A 392 8.61 15.33 -7.41
N SER A 393 7.72 14.33 -7.29
CA SER A 393 8.05 12.93 -7.56
C SER A 393 8.55 12.74 -8.99
N GLY A 394 7.79 13.27 -9.95
CA GLY A 394 8.06 13.11 -11.37
C GLY A 394 9.41 13.69 -11.81
N VAL A 395 9.65 14.96 -11.47
CA VAL A 395 10.86 15.68 -11.86
C VAL A 395 12.09 15.08 -11.18
N MET A 396 12.02 14.75 -9.89
CA MET A 396 13.19 14.21 -9.17
C MET A 396 13.60 12.84 -9.68
N ASN A 397 12.63 11.96 -10.01
CA ASN A 397 12.92 10.65 -10.61
C ASN A 397 13.39 10.75 -12.07
N ILE A 398 13.07 11.83 -12.80
CA ILE A 398 13.65 12.07 -14.12
C ILE A 398 15.10 12.58 -13.98
N ILE A 399 15.37 13.44 -13.00
CA ILE A 399 16.71 14.00 -12.77
C ILE A 399 17.75 12.91 -12.45
N THR A 400 17.35 11.78 -11.85
CA THR A 400 18.29 10.71 -11.46
C THR A 400 19.15 10.19 -12.60
N ILE A 401 18.64 10.13 -13.84
CA ILE A 401 19.42 9.65 -15.00
C ILE A 401 20.46 10.66 -15.49
N PHE A 402 20.24 11.95 -15.22
CA PHE A 402 21.15 13.03 -15.63
C PHE A 402 22.30 13.24 -14.64
N ILE A 403 22.23 12.62 -13.46
CA ILE A 403 23.31 12.65 -12.48
C ILE A 403 24.26 11.49 -12.82
N PRO A 404 25.52 11.76 -13.22
CA PRO A 404 26.50 10.70 -13.47
C PRO A 404 26.89 10.00 -12.17
N SER A 405 27.30 8.73 -12.25
CA SER A 405 27.74 7.96 -11.07
C SER A 405 29.07 8.49 -10.50
N GLN A 406 29.93 9.02 -11.36
CA GLN A 406 31.21 9.63 -11.01
C GLN A 406 31.38 10.96 -11.74
N THR A 407 32.04 11.90 -11.08
CA THR A 407 32.49 13.15 -11.72
C THR A 407 33.74 12.88 -12.56
N ASP A 408 34.04 13.73 -13.55
CA ASP A 408 35.30 13.69 -14.31
C ASP A 408 36.56 13.74 -13.41
N SER A 409 36.42 14.25 -12.18
CA SER A 409 37.46 14.29 -11.14
C SER A 409 37.54 13.03 -10.26
N GLY A 410 36.77 11.97 -10.56
CA GLY A 410 36.77 10.70 -9.82
C GLY A 410 35.97 10.70 -8.51
N VAL A 411 35.11 11.70 -8.28
CA VAL A 411 34.26 11.77 -7.08
C VAL A 411 32.94 11.02 -7.32
N ASP A 412 32.62 10.07 -6.44
CA ASP A 412 31.37 9.30 -6.48
C ASP A 412 30.15 10.18 -6.14
N LEU A 413 29.17 10.21 -7.04
CA LEU A 413 27.92 10.98 -6.93
C LEU A 413 26.70 10.09 -6.66
N ILE A 414 26.90 8.81 -6.33
CA ILE A 414 25.84 7.84 -6.05
C ILE A 414 24.89 8.33 -4.95
N TRP A 415 25.42 8.99 -3.91
CA TRP A 415 24.61 9.55 -2.82
C TRP A 415 23.60 10.60 -3.32
N LEU A 416 23.95 11.36 -4.36
CA LEU A 416 23.08 12.38 -4.94
C LEU A 416 21.94 11.73 -5.74
N GLN A 417 22.23 10.65 -6.46
CA GLN A 417 21.22 9.85 -7.16
C GLN A 417 20.21 9.24 -6.18
N ILE A 418 20.69 8.63 -5.08
CA ILE A 418 19.84 8.08 -4.02
C ILE A 418 19.00 9.20 -3.40
N THR A 419 19.60 10.35 -3.10
CA THR A 419 18.88 11.50 -2.53
C THR A 419 17.76 11.97 -3.46
N ALA A 420 18.02 12.11 -4.75
CA ALA A 420 17.00 12.46 -5.74
C ALA A 420 15.86 11.43 -5.81
N ALA A 421 16.19 10.13 -5.84
CA ALA A 421 15.19 9.05 -5.79
C ALA A 421 14.36 9.07 -4.50
N MET A 422 14.98 9.40 -3.36
CA MET A 422 14.29 9.50 -2.06
C MET A 422 13.37 10.73 -1.98
N ILE A 423 13.75 11.87 -2.56
CA ILE A 423 12.83 13.01 -2.71
C ILE A 423 11.67 12.62 -3.65
N GLY A 424 11.95 11.82 -4.68
CA GLY A 424 10.95 11.18 -5.52
C GLY A 424 9.95 10.35 -4.71
N LYS A 425 10.48 9.44 -3.87
CA LYS A 425 9.71 8.57 -2.96
C LYS A 425 8.88 9.37 -1.95
N PHE A 426 9.42 10.46 -1.42
CA PHE A 426 8.69 11.40 -0.57
C PHE A 426 7.47 11.99 -1.29
N GLY A 427 7.67 12.47 -2.53
CA GLY A 427 6.62 13.04 -3.36
C GLY A 427 5.48 12.05 -3.62
N ILE A 428 5.79 10.84 -4.09
CA ILE A 428 4.75 9.84 -4.40
C ILE A 428 3.98 9.39 -3.16
N THR A 429 4.63 9.28 -2.00
CA THR A 429 3.96 8.92 -0.74
C THR A 429 2.92 9.97 -0.35
N GLY A 430 3.27 11.25 -0.48
CA GLY A 430 2.35 12.36 -0.24
C GLY A 430 1.19 12.40 -1.24
N ALA A 431 1.49 12.21 -2.54
CA ALA A 431 0.49 12.19 -3.60
C ALA A 431 -0.52 11.06 -3.42
N TYR A 432 -0.03 9.84 -3.18
CA TYR A 432 -0.86 8.64 -3.03
C TYR A 432 -1.86 8.77 -1.88
N SER A 433 -1.39 9.24 -0.72
CA SER A 433 -2.24 9.49 0.45
C SER A 433 -3.34 10.53 0.17
N LEU A 434 -3.01 11.56 -0.61
CA LEU A 434 -3.94 12.62 -0.98
C LEU A 434 -4.97 12.17 -2.02
N SER A 435 -4.58 11.33 -2.98
CA SER A 435 -5.49 10.73 -3.97
C SER A 435 -6.63 9.94 -3.33
N TYR A 436 -6.34 9.20 -2.25
CA TYR A 436 -7.34 8.51 -1.44
C TYR A 436 -8.37 9.47 -0.85
N LEU A 437 -7.90 10.49 -0.13
CA LEU A 437 -8.77 11.49 0.49
C LEU A 437 -9.59 12.26 -0.56
N TYR A 438 -8.94 12.69 -1.63
CA TYR A 438 -9.54 13.54 -2.65
C TYR A 438 -10.63 12.82 -3.44
N SER A 439 -10.48 11.51 -3.68
CA SER A 439 -11.54 10.68 -4.29
C SER A 439 -12.85 10.73 -3.48
N SER A 440 -12.75 10.70 -2.14
CA SER A 440 -13.90 10.75 -1.26
C SER A 440 -14.59 12.12 -1.21
N GLU A 441 -13.91 13.18 -1.67
CA GLU A 441 -14.45 14.54 -1.69
C GLU A 441 -14.97 14.97 -3.07
N ILE A 442 -14.38 14.48 -4.17
CA ILE A 442 -14.79 14.81 -5.54
C ILE A 442 -16.08 14.09 -5.93
N PHE A 443 -16.21 12.80 -5.59
CA PHE A 443 -17.33 12.01 -6.07
C PHE A 443 -18.62 12.25 -5.25
N PRO A 444 -19.77 12.42 -5.94
CA PRO A 444 -21.03 12.67 -5.26
C PRO A 444 -21.45 11.45 -4.45
N THR A 445 -22.03 11.68 -3.27
CA THR A 445 -22.33 10.62 -2.29
C THR A 445 -23.13 9.46 -2.89
N VAL A 446 -24.05 9.72 -3.82
CA VAL A 446 -24.88 8.71 -4.50
C VAL A 446 -24.09 7.70 -5.36
N VAL A 447 -22.93 8.07 -5.91
CA VAL A 447 -22.08 7.20 -6.75
C VAL A 447 -20.66 7.04 -6.23
N ARG A 448 -20.33 7.67 -5.09
CA ARG A 448 -18.98 7.67 -4.51
C ARG A 448 -18.42 6.28 -4.28
N ASN A 449 -19.23 5.38 -3.73
CA ASN A 449 -18.78 4.01 -3.47
C ASN A 449 -18.44 3.26 -4.75
N HIS A 450 -19.20 3.47 -5.83
CA HIS A 450 -18.88 2.91 -7.15
C HIS A 450 -17.61 3.50 -7.74
N ALA A 451 -17.43 4.82 -7.62
CA ALA A 451 -16.26 5.51 -8.13
C ALA A 451 -14.97 5.06 -7.42
N VAL A 452 -14.97 5.08 -6.09
CA VAL A 452 -13.84 4.65 -5.27
C VAL A 452 -13.55 3.17 -5.50
N GLY A 453 -14.57 2.31 -5.55
CA GLY A 453 -14.38 0.88 -5.84
C GLY A 453 -13.74 0.61 -7.21
N LEU A 454 -14.13 1.35 -8.25
CA LEU A 454 -13.53 1.22 -9.57
C LEU A 454 -12.12 1.84 -9.63
N SER A 455 -11.88 2.96 -8.94
CA SER A 455 -10.54 3.52 -8.74
C SER A 455 -9.59 2.52 -8.06
N SER A 456 -10.05 1.83 -7.01
CA SER A 456 -9.27 0.77 -6.35
C SER A 456 -8.97 -0.40 -7.28
N PHE A 457 -9.87 -0.77 -8.19
CA PHE A 457 -9.59 -1.79 -9.19
C PHE A 457 -8.41 -1.38 -10.10
N PHE A 458 -8.42 -0.13 -10.60
CA PHE A 458 -7.34 0.41 -11.42
C PHE A 458 -6.01 0.57 -10.66
N GLU A 459 -6.06 0.93 -9.38
CA GLU A 459 -4.88 0.92 -8.50
C GLU A 459 -4.28 -0.48 -8.36
N ASN A 460 -5.10 -1.51 -8.18
CA ASN A 460 -4.60 -2.88 -8.08
C ASN A 460 -3.92 -3.34 -9.38
N LEU A 461 -4.46 -2.96 -10.55
CA LEU A 461 -3.79 -3.19 -11.85
C LEU A 461 -2.43 -2.48 -11.92
N GLY A 462 -2.34 -1.28 -11.35
CA GLY A 462 -1.08 -0.56 -11.23
C GLY A 462 -0.05 -1.31 -10.38
N GLY A 463 -0.45 -1.82 -9.22
CA GLY A 463 0.45 -2.58 -8.32
C GLY A 463 0.95 -3.88 -8.95
N ILE A 464 0.10 -4.56 -9.72
CA ILE A 464 0.45 -5.78 -10.46
C ILE A 464 1.49 -5.51 -11.56
N SER A 465 1.39 -4.36 -12.23
CA SER A 465 2.34 -4.01 -13.32
C SER A 465 3.68 -3.48 -12.82
N ALA A 466 3.78 -2.98 -11.58
CA ALA A 466 5.01 -2.41 -11.04
C ALA A 466 6.23 -3.36 -11.09
N PRO A 467 6.19 -4.60 -10.56
CA PRO A 467 7.33 -5.52 -10.67
C PRO A 467 7.71 -5.85 -12.13
N LEU A 468 6.72 -5.96 -13.02
CA LEU A 468 6.96 -6.27 -14.43
C LEU A 468 7.70 -5.14 -15.16
N ILE A 469 7.39 -3.88 -14.84
CA ILE A 469 8.09 -2.71 -15.40
C ILE A 469 9.54 -2.67 -14.91
N VAL A 470 9.76 -2.95 -13.62
CA VAL A 470 11.13 -3.03 -13.06
C VAL A 470 11.91 -4.16 -13.73
N TYR A 471 11.31 -5.35 -13.89
CA TYR A 471 11.92 -6.46 -14.61
C TYR A 471 12.29 -6.09 -16.06
N ALA A 472 11.34 -5.54 -16.82
CA ALA A 472 11.52 -5.21 -18.23
C ALA A 472 12.65 -4.19 -18.47
N THR A 473 13.02 -3.42 -17.43
CA THR A 473 14.08 -2.42 -17.48
C THR A 473 15.36 -2.86 -16.78
N SER A 474 15.37 -4.02 -16.12
CA SER A 474 16.52 -4.56 -15.36
C SER A 474 17.72 -4.94 -16.24
N GLY A 475 17.51 -5.20 -17.53
CA GLY A 475 18.58 -5.44 -18.51
C GLY A 475 19.14 -4.17 -19.16
N SER A 476 18.66 -3.00 -18.75
CA SER A 476 19.11 -1.69 -19.25
C SER A 476 19.77 -0.89 -18.10
N VAL A 477 20.11 0.37 -18.30
CA VAL A 477 20.70 1.23 -17.25
C VAL A 477 19.81 1.24 -16.00
N THR A 478 20.40 1.00 -14.81
CA THR A 478 19.75 0.82 -13.49
C THR A 478 18.66 1.83 -13.15
N TYR A 479 18.74 3.06 -13.67
CA TYR A 479 17.85 4.17 -13.33
C TYR A 479 16.69 4.40 -14.31
N ILE A 480 16.61 3.65 -15.42
CA ILE A 480 15.51 3.76 -16.40
C ILE A 480 14.11 3.56 -15.80
N PRO A 481 13.86 2.58 -14.89
CA PRO A 481 12.54 2.44 -14.31
C PRO A 481 12.10 3.70 -13.55
N LEU A 482 13.02 4.40 -12.87
CA LEU A 482 12.70 5.65 -12.19
C LEU A 482 12.27 6.74 -13.18
N VAL A 483 12.92 6.86 -14.34
CA VAL A 483 12.54 7.82 -15.38
C VAL A 483 11.13 7.52 -15.91
N LEU A 484 10.80 6.25 -16.15
CA LEU A 484 9.45 5.86 -16.58
C LEU A 484 8.39 6.24 -15.56
N PHE A 485 8.62 5.93 -14.27
CA PHE A 485 7.73 6.37 -13.19
C PHE A 485 7.67 7.89 -13.10
N GLY A 486 8.78 8.57 -13.34
CA GLY A 486 8.86 10.02 -13.36
C GLY A 486 7.96 10.66 -14.43
N VAL A 487 7.97 10.12 -15.66
CA VAL A 487 7.09 10.58 -16.76
C VAL A 487 5.62 10.35 -16.43
N ILE A 488 5.27 9.17 -15.91
CA ILE A 488 3.90 8.86 -15.49
C ILE A 488 3.41 9.87 -14.43
N MET A 489 4.27 10.20 -13.46
CA MET A 489 3.96 11.18 -12.41
C MET A 489 3.80 12.61 -12.94
N VAL A 490 4.65 13.06 -13.87
CA VAL A 490 4.52 14.39 -14.50
C VAL A 490 3.19 14.51 -15.25
N VAL A 491 2.83 13.49 -16.03
CA VAL A 491 1.53 13.45 -16.72
C VAL A 491 0.38 13.50 -15.71
N GLY A 492 0.48 12.77 -14.59
CA GLY A 492 -0.48 12.83 -13.49
C GLY A 492 -0.62 14.23 -12.90
N GLY A 493 0.50 14.92 -12.63
CA GLY A 493 0.51 16.29 -12.14
C GLY A 493 -0.18 17.27 -13.09
N ILE A 494 0.05 17.14 -14.40
CA ILE A 494 -0.62 17.95 -15.43
C ILE A 494 -2.12 17.67 -15.47
N LEU A 495 -2.53 16.39 -15.42
CA LEU A 495 -3.94 16.00 -15.41
C LEU A 495 -4.66 16.50 -14.14
N ALA A 496 -3.98 16.50 -12.99
CA ALA A 496 -4.52 16.96 -11.72
C ALA A 496 -4.88 18.46 -11.70
N ILE A 497 -4.31 19.29 -12.59
CA ILE A 497 -4.69 20.71 -12.78
C ILE A 497 -6.17 20.85 -13.11
N PHE A 498 -6.72 19.88 -13.84
CA PHE A 498 -8.10 19.89 -14.30
C PHE A 498 -9.12 19.39 -13.27
N LEU A 499 -8.66 18.99 -12.08
CA LEU A 499 -9.53 18.64 -10.96
C LEU A 499 -9.98 19.90 -10.18
N PRO A 500 -11.14 19.85 -9.50
CA PRO A 500 -11.67 20.99 -8.75
C PRO A 500 -11.14 21.03 -7.31
N GLU A 501 -10.79 22.20 -6.79
CA GLU A 501 -10.45 22.33 -5.37
C GLU A 501 -11.65 21.99 -4.46
N THR A 502 -11.46 21.13 -3.46
CA THR A 502 -12.49 20.63 -2.52
C THR A 502 -12.36 21.20 -1.11
N HIS A 503 -11.27 21.92 -0.79
CA HIS A 503 -11.04 22.48 0.55
C HIS A 503 -12.18 23.40 1.00
N LYS A 504 -12.72 23.11 2.20
CA LYS A 504 -13.82 23.85 2.86
C LYS A 504 -15.10 23.96 2.00
N LYS A 505 -15.29 23.11 1.00
CA LYS A 505 -16.52 23.05 0.22
C LYS A 505 -17.42 21.92 0.73
N PRO A 506 -18.76 22.07 0.65
CA PRO A 506 -19.66 20.98 0.97
C PRO A 506 -19.45 19.82 0.00
N LEU A 507 -19.59 18.60 0.52
CA LEU A 507 -19.49 17.39 -0.30
C LEU A 507 -20.64 17.37 -1.33
N PRO A 508 -20.36 17.04 -2.60
CA PRO A 508 -21.43 16.93 -3.59
C PRO A 508 -22.34 15.76 -3.22
N GLU A 509 -23.63 16.02 -3.12
CA GLU A 509 -24.63 14.97 -2.81
C GLU A 509 -25.12 14.28 -4.09
N THR A 510 -25.41 15.05 -5.13
CA THR A 510 -25.95 14.54 -6.40
C THR A 510 -25.03 14.81 -7.59
N ILE A 511 -25.23 14.10 -8.69
CA ILE A 511 -24.50 14.31 -9.95
C ILE A 511 -24.69 15.74 -10.47
N ASP A 512 -25.92 16.26 -10.39
CA ASP A 512 -26.25 17.63 -10.82
C ASP A 512 -25.49 18.70 -10.03
N ASN A 513 -25.19 18.45 -8.74
CA ASN A 513 -24.41 19.39 -7.92
C ASN A 513 -22.97 19.54 -8.44
N VAL A 514 -22.39 18.47 -8.99
CA VAL A 514 -21.06 18.49 -9.64
C VAL A 514 -21.12 19.28 -10.95
N GLU A 515 -22.24 19.23 -11.67
CA GLU A 515 -22.41 19.98 -12.91
C GLU A 515 -22.63 21.49 -12.67
N ARG A 516 -23.33 21.87 -11.62
CA ARG A 516 -23.69 23.27 -11.32
C ARG A 516 -22.53 24.13 -10.81
N THR A 517 -21.42 23.55 -10.35
CA THR A 517 -20.30 24.27 -9.72
C THR A 517 -19.55 25.25 -10.65
N ILE A 518 -19.90 25.35 -11.93
CA ILE A 518 -19.34 26.36 -12.87
C ILE A 518 -20.22 27.60 -13.01
N ASN A 519 -21.53 27.52 -12.75
CA ASN A 519 -22.41 28.66 -13.04
C ASN A 519 -22.32 29.79 -12.00
N ASN A 520 -21.81 29.51 -10.79
CA ASN A 520 -21.75 30.51 -9.71
C ASN A 520 -20.37 31.17 -9.55
N ALA A 521 -19.36 30.77 -10.34
CA ALA A 521 -18.06 31.47 -10.33
C ALA A 521 -18.11 32.82 -11.07
N GLY A 522 -19.23 33.13 -11.74
CA GLY A 522 -19.49 34.42 -12.39
C GLY A 522 -20.62 35.27 -11.76
N THR A 523 -21.24 34.81 -10.67
CA THR A 523 -22.44 35.43 -10.08
C THR A 523 -22.50 35.21 -8.56
N GLN A 524 -21.42 35.54 -7.86
CA GLN A 524 -21.40 35.72 -6.40
C GLN A 524 -21.01 37.16 -6.01
N THR A 525 -21.43 38.12 -6.80
CA THR A 525 -21.71 39.47 -6.31
C THR A 525 -23.22 39.63 -6.33
N GLU A 526 -23.78 39.94 -5.16
CA GLU A 526 -25.20 40.15 -4.84
C GLU A 526 -25.96 38.96 -4.25
N VAL A 527 -26.69 39.28 -3.19
CA VAL A 527 -27.59 38.46 -2.38
C VAL A 527 -26.92 37.65 -1.27
N THR A 528 -26.42 38.35 -0.25
CA THR A 528 -26.56 37.92 1.15
C THR A 528 -26.44 39.12 2.09
N HIS A 529 -27.54 39.88 2.20
CA HIS A 529 -27.91 40.60 3.42
C HIS A 529 -29.41 40.88 3.32
N LEU A 530 -30.20 40.01 3.95
CA LEU A 530 -31.43 40.31 4.70
C LEU A 530 -31.89 39.04 5.41
#